data_AF-A0A1H3P364-F1
#
_entry.id   AF-A0A1H3P364-F1
#
_cell.length_a   1.000
_cell.length_b   1.000
_cell.length_c   1.000
_cell.angle_alpha   90.00
_cell.angle_beta   90.00
_cell.angle_gamma   90.00
#
_symmetry.space_group_name_H-M   'P 1'
#
loop_
_entity.id
_entity.type
_entity.pdbx_description
1 polymer ?
#
loop_
_entity_poly.entity_id
_entity_poly.type
_entity_poly.pdbx_seq_one_letter_code
_entity_poly.pdbx_strand_id
1 'polypeptide(L)'
;MSNTYYCLDKNNALVALVDHQAGLLSLVPDFEPDRFKNNVLALADLAKYFKLPTILTTSFEDGPNGPLVPELKQTFPDAPYIARPG
;
A
#
# COMPACT_ATOMS: atom_id res chain seq x y z
N MET A 1 -0.58 29.08 -22.58
CA MET A 1 0.55 28.22 -22.19
C MET A 1 0.06 26.78 -22.23
N SER A 2 0.75 25.88 -22.92
CA SER A 2 0.41 24.45 -22.89
C SER A 2 0.81 23.84 -21.55
N ASN A 3 -0.03 23.00 -20.97
CA ASN A 3 0.32 22.25 -19.75
C ASN A 3 1.39 21.20 -20.10
N THR A 4 2.48 21.18 -19.34
CA THR A 4 3.48 20.12 -19.41
C THR A 4 2.89 18.83 -18.84
N TYR A 5 2.97 17.74 -19.60
CA TYR A 5 2.54 16.43 -19.12
C TYR A 5 3.64 15.77 -18.28
N TYR A 6 3.38 15.58 -16.99
CA TYR A 6 4.26 14.87 -16.07
C TYR A 6 3.81 13.42 -15.96
N CYS A 7 4.40 12.55 -16.79
CA CYS A 7 4.17 11.11 -16.72
C CYS A 7 4.99 10.49 -15.58
N LEU A 8 4.51 9.37 -15.02
CA LEU A 8 5.28 8.58 -14.06
C LEU A 8 6.51 7.96 -14.75
N ASP A 9 7.68 8.15 -14.15
CA ASP A 9 8.93 7.50 -14.55
C ASP A 9 9.31 6.46 -13.49
N LYS A 10 9.46 5.21 -13.91
CA LYS A 10 9.85 4.09 -13.03
C LYS A 10 11.21 4.31 -12.34
N ASN A 11 12.09 5.13 -12.91
CA ASN A 11 13.41 5.41 -12.34
C ASN A 11 13.37 6.59 -11.35
N ASN A 12 12.24 7.29 -11.25
CA ASN A 12 12.03 8.45 -10.38
C ASN A 12 10.67 8.35 -9.65
N ALA A 13 10.35 7.15 -9.17
CA ALA A 13 9.12 6.87 -8.43
C ALA A 13 9.38 5.90 -7.29
N LEU A 14 8.53 5.99 -6.26
CA LEU A 14 8.45 5.04 -5.15
C LEU A 14 6.98 4.75 -4.85
N VAL A 15 6.70 3.61 -4.24
CA VAL A 15 5.34 3.24 -3.80
C VAL A 15 5.28 3.22 -2.28
N ALA A 16 4.37 4.01 -1.70
CA ALA A 16 4.10 4.01 -0.27
C ALA A 16 2.73 3.36 -0.01
N LEU A 17 2.73 2.24 0.69
CA LEU A 17 1.51 1.53 1.09
C LEU A 17 1.19 1.87 2.55
N VAL A 18 0.22 2.75 2.73
CA VAL A 18 -0.13 3.34 4.02
C VAL A 18 -1.37 2.67 4.58
N ASP A 19 -1.25 2.08 5.76
CA ASP A 19 -2.34 1.67 6.66
C ASP A 19 -3.39 0.73 6.04
N HIS A 20 -2.96 -0.18 5.16
CA HIS A 20 -3.80 -1.25 4.60
C HIS A 20 -3.99 -2.39 5.61
N GLN A 21 -4.57 -2.06 6.76
CA GLN A 21 -4.72 -2.95 7.92
C GLN A 21 -6.12 -3.57 7.97
N ALA A 22 -6.20 -4.82 8.46
CA ALA A 22 -7.43 -5.61 8.40
C ALA A 22 -8.66 -4.94 9.02
N GLY A 23 -8.48 -4.22 10.14
CA GLY A 23 -9.56 -3.47 10.81
C GLY A 23 -9.95 -2.18 10.11
N LEU A 24 -9.02 -1.52 9.39
CA LEU A 24 -9.33 -0.31 8.61
C LEU A 24 -10.02 -0.63 7.29
N LEU A 25 -9.70 -1.79 6.69
CA LEU A 25 -10.32 -2.24 5.45
C LEU A 25 -11.84 -2.42 5.55
N SER A 26 -12.35 -2.80 6.74
CA SER A 26 -13.80 -2.92 6.96
C SER A 26 -14.51 -1.57 7.08
N LEU A 27 -13.76 -0.47 7.24
CA LEU A 27 -14.29 0.89 7.38
C LEU A 27 -14.39 1.63 6.04
N VAL A 28 -14.04 1.01 4.91
CA VAL A 28 -14.15 1.62 3.57
C VAL A 28 -15.53 1.30 3.00
N PRO A 29 -16.50 2.25 2.99
CA PRO A 29 -17.85 1.97 2.52
C PRO A 29 -18.00 2.07 1.00
N ASP A 30 -17.06 2.75 0.33
CA ASP A 30 -17.17 3.11 -1.08
C ASP A 30 -16.84 1.94 -2.04
N PHE A 31 -16.26 0.87 -1.51
CA PHE A 31 -15.87 -0.30 -2.28
C PHE A 31 -16.23 -1.59 -1.53
N GLU A 32 -16.69 -2.59 -2.28
CA GLU A 32 -16.78 -3.95 -1.77
C GLU A 32 -15.40 -4.41 -1.25
N PRO A 33 -15.30 -4.99 -0.04
CA PRO A 33 -14.02 -5.32 0.59
C PRO A 33 -13.09 -6.17 -0.30
N ASP A 34 -13.65 -7.15 -1.00
CA ASP A 34 -12.89 -8.02 -1.90
C ASP A 34 -12.30 -7.25 -3.10
N ARG A 35 -13.06 -6.32 -3.66
CA ARG A 35 -12.61 -5.47 -4.77
C ARG A 35 -11.52 -4.52 -4.29
N PHE A 36 -11.69 -3.93 -3.11
CA PHE A 36 -10.68 -3.04 -2.54
C PHE A 36 -9.37 -3.79 -2.29
N LYS A 37 -9.43 -4.95 -1.63
CA LYS A 37 -8.27 -5.82 -1.41
C LYS A 37 -7.59 -6.18 -2.74
N ASN A 38 -8.35 -6.61 -3.75
CA ASN A 38 -7.79 -6.95 -5.06
C ASN A 38 -7.05 -5.78 -5.72
N ASN A 39 -7.59 -4.55 -5.64
CA ASN A 39 -6.94 -3.37 -6.22
C ASN A 39 -5.61 -3.03 -5.51
N VAL A 40 -5.57 -3.20 -4.18
CA VAL A 40 -4.36 -2.98 -3.37
C VAL A 40 -3.28 -3.99 -3.73
N LEU A 41 -3.66 -5.26 -3.88
CA LEU A 41 -2.73 -6.31 -4.31
C LEU A 41 -2.25 -6.09 -5.74
N ALA A 42 -3.11 -5.61 -6.64
CA ALA A 42 -2.69 -5.25 -7.99
C ALA A 42 -1.65 -4.11 -8.00
N LEU A 43 -1.82 -3.08 -7.15
CA LEU A 43 -0.81 -2.03 -6.99
C LEU A 43 0.52 -2.58 -6.45
N ALA A 44 0.46 -3.49 -5.46
CA ALA A 44 1.65 -4.16 -4.94
C ALA A 44 2.36 -4.99 -6.02
N ASP A 45 1.61 -5.74 -6.82
CA ASP A 45 2.17 -6.52 -7.93
C ASP A 45 2.82 -5.62 -8.98
N LEU A 46 2.22 -4.47 -9.30
CA LEU A 46 2.81 -3.47 -10.21
C LEU A 46 4.12 -2.92 -9.63
N ALA A 47 4.13 -2.53 -8.36
CA ALA A 47 5.33 -2.01 -7.69
C ALA A 47 6.47 -3.05 -7.70
N LYS A 48 6.15 -4.31 -7.43
CA LYS A 48 7.10 -5.43 -7.51
C LYS A 48 7.58 -5.68 -8.94
N TYR A 49 6.68 -5.68 -9.92
CA TYR A 49 6.99 -5.91 -11.33
C TYR A 49 7.96 -4.86 -11.88
N PHE A 50 7.71 -3.58 -11.58
CA PHE A 50 8.58 -2.48 -11.99
C PHE A 50 9.81 -2.28 -11.09
N LYS A 51 9.95 -3.09 -10.03
CA LYS A 51 11.04 -3.01 -9.05
C LYS A 51 11.14 -1.64 -8.39
N LEU A 52 9.99 -1.02 -8.10
CA LEU A 52 9.94 0.28 -7.47
C LEU A 52 10.33 0.16 -5.98
N PRO A 53 11.12 1.09 -5.44
CA PRO A 53 11.30 1.21 -4.00
C PRO A 53 9.93 1.30 -3.33
N THR A 54 9.67 0.40 -2.39
CA THR A 54 8.36 0.27 -1.73
C THR A 54 8.52 0.43 -0.22
N ILE A 55 7.65 1.22 0.40
CA ILE A 55 7.60 1.42 1.85
C ILE A 55 6.25 0.93 2.37
N LEU A 56 6.27 0.17 3.45
CA LEU A 56 5.08 -0.30 4.16
C LEU A 56 4.95 0.47 5.48
N THR A 57 3.76 0.95 5.80
CA THR A 57 3.52 1.57 7.10
C THR A 57 2.13 1.24 7.63
N THR A 58 2.03 1.19 8.95
CA THR A 58 0.79 0.92 9.70
C THR A 58 0.59 1.96 10.79
N SER A 59 -0.65 2.10 11.25
CA SER A 59 -1.03 2.93 12.38
C SER A 59 -1.68 2.07 13.46
N PHE A 60 -1.11 2.09 14.67
CA PHE A 60 -1.63 1.41 15.85
C PHE A 60 -2.03 -0.07 15.58
N GLU A 61 -1.08 -0.85 15.04
CA GLU A 61 -1.35 -2.18 14.49
C GLU A 61 -1.71 -3.27 15.52
N ASP A 62 -1.28 -3.10 16.77
CA ASP A 62 -1.68 -3.96 17.89
C ASP A 62 -3.05 -3.56 18.48
N GLY A 63 -3.65 -2.49 17.96
CA GLY A 63 -4.94 -1.96 18.37
C GLY A 63 -6.11 -2.41 17.48
N PRO A 64 -7.23 -1.68 17.49
CA PRO A 64 -8.42 -2.02 16.71
C PRO A 64 -8.21 -1.96 15.20
N ASN A 65 -7.17 -1.26 14.72
CA ASN A 65 -6.82 -1.20 13.31
C ASN A 65 -6.31 -2.56 12.80
N GLY A 66 -5.76 -3.39 13.69
CA GLY A 66 -5.23 -4.71 13.38
C GLY A 66 -3.94 -4.68 12.54
N PRO A 67 -3.42 -5.86 12.17
CA PRO A 67 -2.17 -5.97 11.42
C PRO A 67 -2.35 -5.51 9.96
N LEU A 68 -1.23 -5.16 9.31
CA LEU A 68 -1.17 -5.03 7.85
C LEU A 68 -1.63 -6.34 7.21
N VAL A 69 -2.32 -6.25 6.06
CA VAL A 69 -2.69 -7.46 5.30
C VAL A 69 -1.46 -8.34 5.02
N PRO A 70 -1.51 -9.65 5.34
CA PRO A 70 -0.35 -10.54 5.24
C PRO A 70 0.29 -10.59 3.85
N GLU A 71 -0.53 -10.48 2.80
CA GLU A 71 -0.08 -10.53 1.42
C GLU A 71 0.91 -9.41 1.09
N LEU A 72 0.74 -8.20 1.65
CA LEU A 72 1.69 -7.11 1.43
C LEU A 72 3.05 -7.36 2.08
N LYS A 73 3.06 -7.94 3.30
CA LYS A 73 4.30 -8.35 3.97
C LYS A 73 5.01 -9.47 3.21
N GLN A 74 4.26 -10.41 2.62
CA GLN A 74 4.81 -11.50 1.82
C GLN A 74 5.34 -11.02 0.45
N THR A 75 4.68 -10.04 -0.16
CA THR A 75 5.12 -9.48 -1.45
C THR A 75 6.40 -8.66 -1.30
N PHE A 76 6.57 -7.97 -0.16
CA PHE A 76 7.73 -7.11 0.14
C PHE A 76 8.36 -7.43 1.50
N PRO A 77 9.01 -8.59 1.66
CA PRO A 77 9.59 -9.00 2.95
C PRO A 77 10.76 -8.09 3.39
N ASP A 78 11.46 -7.50 2.43
CA ASP A 78 12.66 -6.67 2.66
C ASP A 78 12.38 -5.15 2.58
N ALA A 79 11.12 -4.76 2.35
CA ALA A 79 10.76 -3.34 2.31
C ALA A 79 10.82 -2.72 3.71
N PRO A 80 11.21 -1.44 3.84
CA PRO A 80 11.09 -0.70 5.08
C PRO A 80 9.67 -0.79 5.62
N TYR A 81 9.54 -1.34 6.83
CA TYR A 81 8.28 -1.50 7.54
C TYR A 81 8.25 -0.57 8.75
N ILE A 82 7.32 0.39 8.75
CA ILE A 82 7.24 1.43 9.77
C ILE A 82 5.90 1.30 10.50
N ALA A 83 5.91 0.67 11.67
CA ALA A 83 4.76 0.62 12.57
C ALA A 83 4.69 1.91 13.39
N ARG A 84 3.69 2.76 13.10
CA ARG A 84 3.49 4.04 13.80
C ARG A 84 2.59 3.80 15.01
N PRO A 85 2.92 4.36 16.20
CA PRO A 85 2.21 4.05 17.45
C PRO A 85 0.76 4.58 17.52
N GLY A 86 0.37 5.48 16.62
CA GLY A 86 -0.88 6.23 16.66
C GLY A 86 -0.63 7.72 16.77
#